data_AF-A0AAJ0GWR3-F1
#
_entry.id   AF-A0AAJ0GWR3-F1
#
_cell.length_a   1.000
_cell.length_b   1.000
_cell.length_c   1.000
_cell.angle_alpha   90.00
_cell.angle_beta   90.00
_cell.angle_gamma   90.00
#
_symmetry.space_group_name_H-M   'P 1'
#
loop_
_entity.id
_entity.type
_entity.pdbx_description
1 polymer ?
#
loop_
_entity_poly.entity_id
_entity_poly.type
_entity_poly.pdbx_seq_one_letter_code
_entity_poly.pdbx_strand_id
1 'polypeptide(L)'
;MDYHAIHGHDISSFDLPSTHRLPTVSAAQALQDLEGSDSYLISTGLAALDASLMSGLGGSDRGGIQKGHVTEIWGPPGAGKTAFGIQLAANCLDERHGVMWVDGFHRMPIERLRAVAGKGSAKGSDASHGHLDGFTHYRCPSLPHLIALLCRPTASCVPQGTLLVVIDSLSALVNHAFPKHTETRGGADVKGSKGPSASVRRFQLIQYIVTSLQKLAATRDLAVVILTQCATKMQAERGATLIPAVNASVWEQGMSTRLVLFRDWLQDGHEVRGVHFVGIQKLNGKGTAALIDNLCAFTVEETGLVSVDYDNTQPSRTLISTPTQKRKLGDTDFEVADSDDEDYGWDDDEELPPMPSQWQGSEDLLLVRQPETDEEHQDDEGSLDLGEEADPGVDGDAESTGEVEGPDHGPDP
;
A
#
# COMPACT_ATOMS: atom_id res chain seq x y z
N MET A 1 -14.02 39.97 28.84
CA MET A 1 -14.27 38.79 28.00
C MET A 1 -12.99 37.99 27.98
N ASP A 2 -13.06 36.73 28.40
CA ASP A 2 -11.87 35.91 28.57
C ASP A 2 -11.37 35.43 27.20
N TYR A 3 -10.07 35.59 26.92
CA TYR A 3 -9.46 35.28 25.61
C TYR A 3 -9.75 33.84 25.17
N HIS A 4 -9.79 32.92 26.13
CA HIS A 4 -10.07 31.50 25.92
C HIS A 4 -11.54 31.18 25.63
N ALA A 5 -12.47 32.09 25.93
CA ALA A 5 -13.89 31.93 25.57
C ALA A 5 -14.14 32.22 24.08
N ILE A 6 -13.23 32.93 23.42
CA ILE A 6 -13.32 33.29 22.00
C ILE A 6 -12.41 32.40 21.15
N HIS A 7 -11.22 32.07 21.65
CA HIS A 7 -10.19 31.37 20.88
C HIS A 7 -10.01 29.89 21.24
N GLY A 8 -10.70 29.38 22.28
CA GLY A 8 -10.44 28.05 22.83
C GLY A 8 -9.07 27.97 23.52
N HIS A 9 -8.76 26.81 24.10
CA HIS A 9 -7.41 26.52 24.55
C HIS A 9 -6.59 26.00 23.36
N ASP A 10 -5.37 26.49 23.19
CA ASP A 10 -4.40 25.94 22.24
C ASP A 10 -4.10 24.49 22.64
N ILE A 11 -4.78 23.55 22.00
CA ILE A 11 -4.47 22.13 22.09
C ILE A 11 -3.38 21.89 21.04
N SER A 12 -2.15 21.67 21.48
CA SER A 12 -1.08 21.21 20.61
C SER A 12 -1.50 19.91 19.92
N SER A 13 -1.77 19.98 18.61
CA SER A 13 -2.20 18.87 17.75
C SER A 13 -1.19 17.69 17.65
N PHE A 14 -0.10 17.71 18.42
CA PHE A 14 0.96 16.70 18.41
C PHE A 14 0.80 15.65 19.50
N ASP A 15 -0.09 15.87 20.47
CA ASP A 15 -0.35 14.91 21.53
C ASP A 15 -1.64 14.15 21.26
N LEU A 16 -1.52 12.82 21.14
CA LEU A 16 -2.64 11.96 21.43
C LEU A 16 -3.07 12.31 22.86
N PRO A 17 -4.37 12.53 23.15
CA PRO A 17 -4.83 13.04 24.45
C PRO A 17 -4.57 12.10 25.65
N SER A 18 -3.80 11.01 25.47
CA SER A 18 -3.44 10.07 26.52
C SER A 18 -2.01 9.49 26.39
N THR A 19 -1.05 10.18 25.78
CA THR A 19 0.37 9.77 25.92
C THR A 19 0.95 10.21 27.26
N HIS A 20 0.38 9.69 28.36
CA HIS A 20 1.08 9.63 29.63
C HIS A 20 2.35 8.82 29.38
N ARG A 21 3.52 9.27 29.88
CA ARG A 21 4.76 8.48 29.80
C ARG A 21 4.43 7.05 30.19
N LEU A 22 4.85 6.09 29.35
CA LEU A 22 4.68 4.68 29.66
C LEU A 22 5.24 4.47 31.07
N PRO A 23 4.48 3.83 31.98
CA PRO A 23 4.97 3.56 33.31
C PRO A 23 6.31 2.85 33.21
N THR A 24 7.27 3.20 34.08
CA THR A 24 8.57 2.54 34.10
C THR A 24 8.38 1.08 34.53
N VAL A 25 8.31 0.19 33.54
CA VAL A 25 8.25 -1.25 33.76
C VAL A 25 9.69 -1.78 33.81
N SER A 26 9.99 -2.67 34.76
CA SER A 26 11.30 -3.33 34.76
C SER A 26 11.43 -4.23 33.53
N ALA A 27 12.64 -4.39 32.99
CA ALA A 27 12.87 -5.29 31.85
C ALA A 27 12.43 -6.73 32.15
N ALA A 28 12.59 -7.20 33.40
CA ALA A 28 12.17 -8.52 33.82
C ALA A 28 10.63 -8.68 33.82
N GLN A 29 9.90 -7.65 34.26
CA GLN A 29 8.44 -7.67 34.23
C GLN A 29 7.92 -7.55 32.79
N ALA A 30 8.53 -6.71 31.95
CA ALA A 30 8.17 -6.64 30.53
C ALA A 30 8.41 -7.98 29.80
N LEU A 31 9.47 -8.72 30.16
CA LEU A 31 9.71 -10.07 29.65
C LEU A 31 8.66 -11.08 30.14
N GLN A 32 8.27 -11.03 31.42
CA GLN A 32 7.21 -11.89 31.96
C GLN A 32 5.84 -11.60 31.32
N ASP A 33 5.52 -10.32 31.10
CA ASP A 33 4.29 -9.89 30.40
C ASP A 33 4.31 -10.37 28.94
N LEU A 34 5.48 -10.41 28.31
CA LEU A 34 5.69 -10.95 26.96
C LEU A 34 5.53 -12.48 26.93
N GLU A 35 6.01 -13.19 27.95
CA GLU A 35 5.94 -14.66 28.06
C GLU A 35 4.53 -15.17 28.42
N GLY A 36 3.74 -14.38 29.15
CA GLY A 36 2.40 -14.77 29.65
C GLY A 36 1.24 -14.54 28.68
N SER A 37 1.49 -13.97 27.50
CA SER A 37 0.46 -13.46 26.60
C SER A 37 0.49 -14.15 25.23
N ASP A 38 -0.26 -15.25 25.09
CA ASP A 38 -0.57 -15.83 23.76
C ASP A 38 -1.38 -14.88 22.86
N SER A 39 -1.84 -13.74 23.40
CA SER A 39 -2.66 -12.73 22.73
C SER A 39 -1.88 -11.85 21.74
N TYR A 40 -0.55 -11.90 21.64
CA TYR A 40 0.19 -10.93 20.81
C TYR A 40 0.28 -11.24 19.32
N LEU A 41 -0.27 -12.36 18.86
CA LEU A 41 -0.02 -12.88 17.53
C LEU A 41 -1.31 -13.07 16.74
N ILE A 42 -1.27 -12.74 15.46
CA ILE A 42 -2.35 -12.98 14.50
C ILE A 42 -1.88 -14.09 13.56
N SER A 43 -2.57 -15.23 13.58
CA SER A 43 -2.26 -16.34 12.68
C SER A 43 -2.43 -15.93 11.21
N THR A 44 -1.51 -16.37 10.36
CA THR A 44 -1.60 -16.22 8.90
C THR A 44 -2.55 -17.23 8.26
N GLY A 45 -2.97 -18.26 9.00
CA GLY A 45 -3.70 -19.42 8.49
C GLY A 45 -2.82 -20.45 7.78
N LEU A 46 -1.50 -20.21 7.70
CA LEU A 46 -0.52 -21.11 7.11
C LEU A 46 0.41 -21.61 8.22
N ALA A 47 0.19 -22.84 8.70
CA ALA A 47 0.90 -23.38 9.86
C ALA A 47 2.43 -23.35 9.73
N ALA A 48 2.96 -23.63 8.53
CA ALA A 48 4.40 -23.56 8.27
C ALA A 48 4.94 -22.13 8.40
N LEU A 49 4.21 -21.13 7.86
CA LEU A 49 4.60 -19.73 7.96
C LEU A 49 4.48 -19.23 9.40
N ASP A 50 3.39 -19.57 10.09
CA ASP A 50 3.22 -19.22 11.50
C ASP A 50 4.37 -19.79 12.33
N ALA A 51 4.77 -21.05 12.12
CA ALA A 51 5.92 -21.64 12.79
C ALA A 51 7.24 -20.87 12.48
N SER A 52 7.46 -20.45 11.24
CA SER A 52 8.63 -19.65 10.87
C SER A 52 8.59 -18.21 11.40
N LEU A 53 7.40 -17.69 11.72
CA LEU A 53 7.20 -16.38 12.34
C LEU A 53 7.34 -16.41 13.87
N MET A 54 7.58 -17.58 14.48
CA MET A 54 7.77 -17.69 15.92
C MET A 54 8.96 -16.86 16.37
N SER A 55 8.71 -15.94 17.31
CA SER A 55 9.77 -15.25 18.03
C SER A 55 10.37 -16.23 19.02
N GLY A 56 11.64 -16.61 18.85
CA GLY A 56 12.35 -17.54 19.75
C GLY A 56 12.57 -17.02 21.19
N LEU A 57 11.76 -16.07 21.65
CA LEU A 57 11.82 -15.41 22.95
C LEU A 57 10.58 -15.67 23.83
N GLY A 58 9.57 -16.40 23.34
CA GLY A 58 8.39 -16.75 24.13
C GLY A 58 8.14 -18.26 24.08
N GLY A 59 7.80 -18.87 25.22
CA GLY A 59 7.41 -20.29 25.32
C GLY A 59 6.03 -20.60 24.71
N SER A 60 5.53 -19.76 23.81
CA SER A 60 4.28 -19.98 23.10
C SER A 60 4.54 -20.85 21.87
N ASP A 61 3.78 -21.93 21.73
CA ASP A 61 3.84 -22.84 20.57
C ASP A 61 3.17 -22.25 19.30
N ARG A 62 2.70 -20.99 19.36
CA ARG A 62 2.01 -20.32 18.27
C ARG A 62 2.85 -19.16 17.73
N GLY A 63 3.02 -19.11 16.42
CA GLY A 63 3.61 -17.97 15.73
C GLY A 63 2.60 -17.23 14.85
N GLY A 64 3.01 -16.10 14.27
CA GLY A 64 2.14 -15.26 13.46
C GLY A 64 2.61 -13.82 13.39
N ILE A 65 1.74 -12.94 12.88
CA ILE A 65 1.99 -11.51 12.77
C ILE A 65 1.89 -10.85 14.15
N GLN A 66 2.93 -10.13 14.55
CA GLN A 66 3.00 -9.52 15.88
C GLN A 66 2.17 -8.22 15.97
N LYS A 67 1.42 -8.09 17.08
CA LYS A 67 0.85 -6.83 17.54
C LYS A 67 1.93 -5.88 18.05
N GLY A 68 1.58 -4.60 18.19
CA GLY A 68 2.53 -3.56 18.59
C GLY A 68 3.50 -3.15 17.47
N HIS A 69 3.41 -3.81 16.31
CA HIS A 69 4.41 -3.76 15.26
C HIS A 69 3.79 -3.51 13.88
N VAL A 70 4.64 -3.02 12.97
CA VAL A 70 4.29 -2.80 11.57
C VAL A 70 4.94 -3.90 10.73
N THR A 71 4.13 -4.58 9.92
CA THR A 71 4.56 -5.62 8.98
C THR A 71 4.29 -5.18 7.54
N GLU A 72 5.28 -5.32 6.68
CA GLU A 72 5.14 -5.10 5.24
C GLU A 72 4.97 -6.44 4.51
N ILE A 73 4.01 -6.49 3.60
CA ILE A 73 3.80 -7.59 2.66
C ILE A 73 3.92 -7.01 1.25
N TRP A 74 4.99 -7.34 0.53
CA TRP A 74 5.24 -6.78 -0.78
C TRP A 74 5.39 -7.86 -1.85
N GLY A 75 5.19 -7.48 -3.12
CA GLY A 75 5.30 -8.42 -4.24
C GLY A 75 4.59 -7.93 -5.51
N PRO A 76 4.77 -8.62 -6.64
CA PRO A 76 4.19 -8.24 -7.91
C PRO A 76 2.66 -8.29 -7.92
N PRO A 77 2.00 -7.60 -8.88
CA PRO A 77 0.57 -7.74 -9.12
C PRO A 77 0.18 -9.22 -9.26
N GLY A 78 -0.99 -9.60 -8.74
CA GLY A 78 -1.44 -10.99 -8.76
C GLY A 78 -0.79 -11.91 -7.72
N ALA A 79 0.30 -11.55 -7.04
CA ALA A 79 1.00 -12.40 -6.06
C ALA A 79 0.17 -12.81 -4.81
N GLY A 80 -1.10 -12.43 -4.70
CA GLY A 80 -1.97 -12.86 -3.61
C GLY A 80 -1.94 -11.96 -2.37
N LYS A 81 -1.29 -10.79 -2.42
CA LYS A 81 -1.19 -9.83 -1.28
C LYS A 81 -2.55 -9.51 -0.65
N THR A 82 -3.53 -9.10 -1.45
CA THR A 82 -4.87 -8.77 -0.95
C THR A 82 -5.59 -10.00 -0.40
N ALA A 83 -5.42 -11.18 -1.02
CA ALA A 83 -5.97 -12.43 -0.50
C ALA A 83 -5.33 -12.80 0.86
N PHE A 84 -4.04 -12.55 1.02
CA PHE A 84 -3.31 -12.74 2.27
C PHE A 84 -3.81 -11.78 3.36
N GLY A 85 -3.99 -10.51 3.03
CA GLY A 85 -4.61 -9.54 3.94
C GLY A 85 -6.04 -9.95 4.34
N ILE A 86 -6.84 -10.45 3.40
CA ILE A 86 -8.20 -10.94 3.67
C ILE A 86 -8.18 -12.13 4.62
N GLN A 87 -7.22 -13.06 4.47
CA GLN A 87 -7.07 -14.18 5.39
C GLN A 87 -6.75 -13.72 6.81
N LEU A 88 -5.83 -12.77 6.98
CA LEU A 88 -5.52 -12.20 8.29
C LEU A 88 -6.76 -11.55 8.92
N ALA A 89 -7.51 -10.78 8.13
CA ALA A 89 -8.76 -10.16 8.56
C ALA A 89 -9.80 -11.20 9.00
N ALA A 90 -10.00 -12.27 8.22
CA ALA A 90 -10.92 -13.34 8.56
C ALA A 90 -10.51 -14.03 9.87
N ASN A 91 -9.23 -14.37 10.03
CA ASN A 91 -8.72 -15.00 11.25
C ASN A 91 -8.97 -14.13 12.49
N CYS A 92 -8.76 -12.81 12.40
CA CYS A 92 -9.08 -11.90 13.51
C CYS A 92 -10.58 -11.83 13.82
N LEU A 93 -11.43 -11.78 12.78
CA LEU A 93 -12.88 -11.71 12.97
C LEU A 93 -13.45 -13.00 13.58
N ASP A 94 -12.90 -14.16 13.21
CA ASP A 94 -13.27 -15.46 13.77
C ASP A 94 -12.98 -15.53 15.28
N GLU A 95 -11.93 -14.85 15.74
CA GLU A 95 -11.60 -14.66 17.16
C GLU A 95 -12.39 -13.53 17.84
N ARG A 96 -13.37 -12.95 17.15
CA ARG A 96 -14.21 -11.81 17.59
C ARG A 96 -13.41 -10.54 17.90
N HIS A 97 -12.34 -10.32 17.15
CA HIS A 97 -11.53 -9.14 17.24
C HIS A 97 -11.83 -8.14 16.12
N GLY A 98 -11.70 -6.85 16.41
CA GLY A 98 -11.96 -5.79 15.45
C GLY A 98 -10.87 -5.72 14.37
N VAL A 99 -11.29 -5.48 13.13
CA VAL A 99 -10.41 -5.31 11.99
C VAL A 99 -10.74 -4.01 11.28
N MET A 100 -9.72 -3.21 11.01
CA MET A 100 -9.82 -2.00 10.20
C MET A 100 -9.11 -2.22 8.87
N TRP A 101 -9.81 -2.00 7.77
CA TRP A 101 -9.24 -2.08 6.43
C TRP A 101 -9.26 -0.70 5.77
N VAL A 102 -8.11 -0.27 5.26
CA VAL A 102 -7.92 1.04 4.63
C VAL A 102 -7.49 0.86 3.18
N ASP A 103 -8.40 1.17 2.25
CA ASP A 103 -8.13 1.15 0.81
C ASP A 103 -7.50 2.47 0.36
N GLY A 104 -6.27 2.40 -0.16
CA GLY A 104 -5.57 3.52 -0.77
C GLY A 104 -5.78 3.64 -2.29
N PHE A 105 -6.19 2.57 -2.96
CA PHE A 105 -6.33 2.61 -4.42
C PHE A 105 -7.44 1.68 -4.92
N HIS A 106 -7.25 0.37 -4.81
CA HIS A 106 -8.27 -0.61 -5.19
C HIS A 106 -9.22 -0.88 -4.05
N ARG A 107 -10.49 -1.12 -4.38
CA ARG A 107 -11.49 -1.52 -3.39
C ARG A 107 -11.29 -2.99 -3.01
N MET A 108 -11.24 -3.28 -1.72
CA MET A 108 -11.20 -4.65 -1.23
C MET A 108 -12.51 -5.40 -1.56
N PRO A 109 -12.44 -6.64 -2.11
CA PRO A 109 -13.63 -7.43 -2.43
C PRO A 109 -14.28 -7.99 -1.15
N ILE A 110 -15.23 -7.26 -0.56
CA ILE A 110 -15.84 -7.62 0.73
C ILE A 110 -16.54 -8.99 0.73
N GLU A 111 -17.13 -9.41 -0.39
CA GLU A 111 -17.74 -10.75 -0.52
C GLU A 111 -16.72 -11.85 -0.33
N ARG A 112 -15.47 -11.61 -0.74
CA ARG A 112 -14.38 -12.54 -0.54
C ARG A 112 -14.05 -12.69 0.94
N LEU A 113 -14.02 -11.59 1.70
CA LEU A 113 -13.85 -11.66 3.16
C LEU A 113 -14.99 -12.46 3.81
N ARG A 114 -16.24 -12.24 3.41
CA ARG A 114 -17.38 -13.01 3.94
C ARG A 114 -17.26 -14.50 3.66
N ALA A 115 -16.81 -14.88 2.46
CA ALA A 115 -16.60 -16.28 2.11
C ALA A 115 -15.52 -16.94 2.98
N VAL A 116 -14.40 -16.24 3.20
CA VAL A 116 -13.29 -16.75 4.03
C VAL A 116 -13.68 -16.83 5.51
N ALA A 117 -14.30 -15.79 6.08
CA ALA A 117 -14.77 -15.79 7.47
C ALA A 117 -15.93 -16.79 7.70
N GLY A 118 -16.74 -17.06 6.66
CA GLY A 118 -17.84 -18.03 6.73
C GLY A 118 -17.38 -19.49 6.88
N LYS A 119 -16.10 -19.80 6.61
CA LYS A 119 -15.53 -21.16 6.68
C LYS A 119 -15.67 -21.80 8.06
N GLY A 120 -15.57 -21.00 9.13
CA GLY A 120 -15.69 -21.48 10.52
C GLY A 120 -17.12 -21.84 10.94
N SER A 121 -18.15 -21.23 10.33
CA SER A 121 -19.55 -21.35 10.76
C SER A 121 -20.26 -22.60 10.21
N ALA A 122 -19.70 -23.31 9.24
CA ALA A 122 -20.33 -24.46 8.58
C ALA A 122 -20.45 -25.73 9.46
N LYS A 123 -19.92 -25.73 10.69
CA LYS A 123 -20.05 -26.84 11.66
C LYS A 123 -21.19 -26.67 12.67
N GLY A 124 -21.93 -25.55 12.64
CA GLY A 124 -23.08 -25.28 13.51
C GLY A 124 -24.28 -24.82 12.70
N SER A 125 -25.47 -25.26 13.08
CA SER A 125 -26.73 -25.19 12.31
C SER A 125 -27.37 -23.80 12.16
N ASP A 126 -26.61 -22.74 11.92
CA ASP A 126 -27.16 -21.44 11.50
C ASP A 126 -26.36 -20.87 10.33
N ALA A 127 -26.92 -21.01 9.12
CA ALA A 127 -26.38 -20.46 7.89
C ALA A 127 -26.66 -18.94 7.76
N SER A 128 -26.34 -18.17 8.80
CA SER A 128 -26.32 -16.72 8.70
C SER A 128 -25.00 -16.29 8.06
N HIS A 129 -25.09 -15.62 6.90
CA HIS A 129 -23.98 -14.96 6.20
C HIS A 129 -22.88 -14.48 7.15
N GLY A 130 -21.61 -14.88 6.91
CA GLY A 130 -20.46 -14.62 7.79
C GLY A 130 -20.52 -13.24 8.42
N HIS A 131 -20.72 -13.21 9.74
CA HIS A 131 -20.98 -11.98 10.47
C HIS A 131 -19.67 -11.17 10.55
N LEU A 132 -19.60 -10.06 9.80
CA LEU A 132 -18.44 -9.15 9.79
C LEU A 132 -18.48 -8.17 10.97
N ASP A 133 -18.96 -8.64 12.13
CA ASP A 133 -19.02 -7.84 13.34
C ASP A 133 -17.62 -7.41 13.74
N GLY A 134 -17.43 -6.09 13.93
CA GLY A 134 -16.11 -5.54 14.23
C GLY A 134 -15.25 -5.24 13.00
N PHE A 135 -15.74 -5.47 11.77
CA PHE A 135 -15.05 -5.03 10.56
C PHE A 135 -15.39 -3.57 10.22
N THR A 136 -14.37 -2.73 10.12
CA THR A 136 -14.48 -1.33 9.71
C THR A 136 -13.70 -1.09 8.43
N HIS A 137 -14.34 -0.51 7.42
CA HIS A 137 -13.73 -0.22 6.13
C HIS A 137 -13.66 1.27 5.86
N TYR A 138 -12.47 1.75 5.46
CA TYR A 138 -12.23 3.11 5.04
C TYR A 138 -11.64 3.15 3.63
N ARG A 139 -12.09 4.14 2.85
CA ARG A 139 -11.49 4.46 1.56
C ARG A 139 -10.74 5.78 1.67
N CYS A 140 -9.45 5.76 1.36
CA CYS A 140 -8.58 6.92 1.35
C CYS A 140 -8.20 7.24 -0.11
N PRO A 141 -8.91 8.16 -0.79
CA PRO A 141 -8.63 8.48 -2.19
C PRO A 141 -7.33 9.25 -2.40
N SER A 142 -6.73 9.79 -1.35
CA SER A 142 -5.46 10.51 -1.42
C SER A 142 -4.61 10.31 -0.17
N LEU A 143 -3.32 10.60 -0.29
CA LEU A 143 -2.36 10.48 0.80
C LEU A 143 -2.72 11.33 2.04
N PRO A 144 -3.19 12.59 1.90
CA PRO A 144 -3.70 13.36 3.04
C PRO A 144 -4.84 12.68 3.82
N HIS A 145 -5.76 11.98 3.16
CA HIS A 145 -6.83 11.24 3.86
C HIS A 145 -6.27 10.12 4.73
N LEU A 146 -5.30 9.37 4.20
CA LEU A 146 -4.63 8.32 4.97
C LEU A 146 -3.85 8.90 6.16
N ILE A 147 -3.16 10.02 5.96
CA ILE A 147 -2.44 10.72 7.03
C ILE A 147 -3.39 11.19 8.13
N ALA A 148 -4.51 11.82 7.75
CA ALA A 148 -5.52 12.25 8.71
C ALA A 148 -6.09 11.08 9.52
N LEU A 149 -6.34 9.94 8.86
CA LEU A 149 -6.93 8.76 9.48
C LEU A 149 -5.96 8.03 10.43
N LEU A 150 -4.73 7.78 9.99
CA LEU A 150 -3.79 6.87 10.65
C LEU A 150 -2.63 7.56 11.36
N CYS A 151 -2.22 8.75 10.92
CA CYS A 151 -1.13 9.49 11.55
C CYS A 151 -1.62 10.49 12.62
N ARG A 152 -2.93 10.76 12.64
CA ARG A 152 -3.63 11.52 13.69
C ARG A 152 -4.92 10.83 14.10
N PRO A 153 -4.83 9.57 14.60
CA PRO A 153 -6.02 8.79 14.89
C PRO A 153 -6.79 9.43 16.04
N THR A 154 -8.08 9.73 15.80
CA THR A 154 -8.99 10.07 16.89
C THR A 154 -9.56 8.79 17.51
N ALA A 155 -10.15 8.89 18.70
CA ALA A 155 -10.80 7.74 19.35
C ALA A 155 -11.90 7.10 18.47
N SER A 156 -12.49 7.85 17.54
CA SER A 156 -13.49 7.36 16.60
C SER A 156 -12.90 6.74 15.32
N CYS A 157 -11.65 7.07 14.95
CA CYS A 157 -11.02 6.56 13.73
C CYS A 157 -10.61 5.09 13.84
N VAL A 158 -10.19 4.66 15.04
CA VAL A 158 -9.81 3.27 15.32
C VAL A 158 -10.68 2.78 16.48
N PRO A 159 -11.77 2.04 16.19
CA PRO A 159 -12.69 1.53 17.20
C PRO A 159 -11.97 0.74 18.29
N GLN A 160 -12.52 0.77 19.50
CA GLN A 160 -12.01 -0.04 20.60
C GLN A 160 -12.10 -1.54 20.25
N GLY A 161 -11.08 -2.30 20.62
CA GLY A 161 -10.99 -3.73 20.28
C GLY A 161 -10.49 -4.04 18.87
N THR A 162 -10.09 -3.02 18.08
CA THR A 162 -9.37 -3.24 16.81
C THR A 162 -7.98 -3.82 17.09
N LEU A 163 -7.69 -5.00 16.56
CA LEU A 163 -6.39 -5.66 16.70
C LEU A 163 -5.57 -5.67 15.41
N LEU A 164 -6.22 -5.50 14.26
CA LEU A 164 -5.58 -5.51 12.96
C LEU A 164 -5.98 -4.29 12.15
N VAL A 165 -4.99 -3.60 11.59
CA VAL A 165 -5.17 -2.56 10.58
C VAL A 165 -4.47 -3.03 9.30
N VAL A 166 -5.23 -3.21 8.21
CA VAL A 166 -4.68 -3.53 6.89
C VAL A 166 -4.73 -2.29 5.99
N ILE A 167 -3.63 -1.97 5.32
CA ILE A 167 -3.51 -0.83 4.39
C ILE A 167 -3.20 -1.34 2.99
N ASP A 168 -4.12 -1.17 2.02
CA ASP A 168 -3.97 -1.66 0.63
C ASP A 168 -4.27 -0.55 -0.41
N SER A 169 -3.29 0.07 -1.09
CA SER A 169 -1.85 0.01 -0.87
C SER A 169 -1.32 1.43 -0.64
N LEU A 170 -0.51 1.61 0.39
CA LEU A 170 0.11 2.91 0.70
C LEU A 170 1.03 3.37 -0.43
N SER A 171 1.74 2.43 -1.07
CA SER A 171 2.71 2.72 -2.12
C SER A 171 2.11 3.48 -3.30
N ALA A 172 0.87 3.15 -3.68
CA ALA A 172 0.17 3.83 -4.76
C ALA A 172 -0.08 5.31 -4.42
N LEU A 173 -0.58 5.58 -3.20
CA LEU A 173 -0.83 6.95 -2.72
C LEU A 173 0.45 7.78 -2.64
N VAL A 174 1.54 7.20 -2.13
CA VAL A 174 2.83 7.88 -2.00
C VAL A 174 3.45 8.18 -3.37
N ASN A 175 3.40 7.22 -4.30
CA ASN A 175 3.94 7.41 -5.64
C ASN A 175 3.11 8.38 -6.50
N HIS A 176 1.78 8.41 -6.29
CA HIS A 176 0.91 9.39 -6.94
C HIS A 176 1.17 10.81 -6.42
N ALA A 177 1.32 10.99 -5.10
CA ALA A 177 1.55 12.32 -4.51
C ALA A 177 2.99 12.83 -4.74
N PHE A 178 3.98 11.93 -4.81
CA PHE A 178 5.40 12.25 -5.01
C PHE A 178 6.02 11.33 -6.06
N PRO A 179 5.83 11.61 -7.36
CA PRO A 179 6.43 10.83 -8.44
C PRO A 179 7.96 10.83 -8.35
N LYS A 180 8.60 9.71 -8.77
CA LYS A 180 10.07 9.58 -8.76
C LYS A 180 10.77 10.46 -9.79
N HIS A 181 10.10 10.74 -10.91
CA HIS A 181 10.54 11.70 -11.91
C HIS A 181 9.54 12.85 -11.93
N THR A 182 9.96 14.00 -11.40
CA THR A 182 9.32 15.25 -11.77
C THR A 182 9.82 15.58 -13.16
N GLU A 183 8.96 15.57 -14.18
CA GLU A 183 9.34 16.16 -15.46
C GLU A 183 9.86 17.57 -15.16
N THR A 184 11.13 17.80 -15.46
CA THR A 184 11.71 19.14 -15.50
C THR A 184 11.08 19.85 -16.68
N ARG A 185 9.79 20.24 -16.56
CA ARG A 185 9.23 21.26 -17.42
C ARG A 185 10.10 22.48 -17.18
N GLY A 186 10.91 22.83 -18.17
CA GLY A 186 11.80 23.99 -18.20
C GLY A 186 11.02 25.30 -18.06
N GLY A 187 10.51 25.54 -16.86
CA GLY A 187 9.87 26.76 -16.43
C GLY A 187 10.83 27.44 -15.47
N ALA A 188 11.48 28.48 -15.98
CA ALA A 188 12.29 29.45 -15.27
C ALA A 188 12.08 29.48 -13.76
N ASP A 189 13.18 29.31 -13.02
CA ASP A 189 13.33 29.74 -11.64
C ASP A 189 12.95 31.23 -11.53
N VAL A 190 11.67 31.48 -11.27
CA VAL A 190 11.21 32.76 -10.75
C VAL A 190 11.64 32.78 -9.29
N LYS A 191 12.75 33.48 -9.06
CA LYS A 191 13.23 34.04 -7.77
C LYS A 191 12.32 33.75 -6.57
N GLY A 192 12.80 32.92 -5.64
CA GLY A 192 12.63 33.22 -4.21
C GLY A 192 12.04 32.15 -3.28
N SER A 193 11.54 31.01 -3.78
CA SER A 193 11.04 29.97 -2.87
C SER A 193 12.09 28.89 -2.62
N LYS A 194 13.00 29.12 -1.66
CA LYS A 194 13.91 28.09 -1.11
C LYS A 194 13.13 27.08 -0.25
N GLY A 195 12.26 26.30 -0.88
CA GLY A 195 11.60 25.15 -0.25
C GLY A 195 12.46 23.89 -0.37
N PRO A 196 12.28 22.88 0.50
CA PRO A 196 12.93 21.58 0.35
C PRO A 196 12.55 20.96 -1.00
N SER A 197 13.49 20.23 -1.61
CA SER A 197 13.28 19.51 -2.87
C SER A 197 12.15 18.47 -2.74
N ALA A 198 11.58 18.05 -3.87
CA ALA A 198 10.53 17.02 -3.89
C ALA A 198 11.01 15.69 -3.25
N SER A 199 12.28 15.32 -3.45
CA SER A 199 12.90 14.13 -2.85
C SER A 199 13.00 14.25 -1.33
N VAL A 200 13.43 15.40 -0.81
CA VAL A 200 13.51 15.66 0.64
C VAL A 200 12.12 15.63 1.27
N ARG A 201 11.11 16.24 0.62
CA ARG A 201 9.73 16.19 1.11
C ARG A 201 9.19 14.76 1.14
N ARG A 202 9.44 13.99 0.08
CA ARG A 202 9.05 12.57 0.01
C ARG A 202 9.68 11.77 1.15
N PHE A 203 10.98 11.95 1.39
CA PHE A 203 11.67 11.30 2.49
C PHE A 203 11.07 11.65 3.86
N GLN A 204 10.92 12.94 4.15
CA GLN A 204 10.34 13.43 5.42
C GLN A 204 8.92 12.90 5.64
N LEU A 205 8.14 12.79 4.57
CA LEU A 205 6.78 12.27 4.62
C LEU A 205 6.75 10.77 4.92
N ILE A 206 7.56 9.98 4.21
CA ILE A 206 7.70 8.54 4.45
C ILE A 206 8.13 8.30 5.91
N GLN A 207 9.12 9.07 6.39
CA GLN A 207 9.55 9.03 7.78
C GLN A 207 8.41 9.33 8.75
N TYR A 208 7.66 10.40 8.53
CA TYR A 208 6.52 10.76 9.36
C TYR A 208 5.44 9.68 9.40
N ILE A 209 5.09 9.10 8.26
CA ILE A 209 4.09 8.03 8.15
C ILE A 209 4.57 6.79 8.94
N VAL A 210 5.80 6.34 8.70
CA VAL A 210 6.37 5.17 9.38
C VAL A 210 6.35 5.35 10.89
N THR A 211 6.88 6.47 11.38
CA THR A 211 6.92 6.75 12.83
C THR A 211 5.51 6.82 13.42
N SER A 212 4.55 7.39 12.70
CA SER A 212 3.17 7.47 13.16
C SER A 212 2.48 6.10 13.19
N LEU A 213 2.71 5.24 12.20
CA LEU A 213 2.18 3.88 12.16
C LEU A 213 2.81 3.00 13.25
N GLN A 214 4.10 3.12 13.50
CA GLN A 214 4.77 2.46 14.61
C GLN A 214 4.20 2.92 15.97
N LYS A 215 4.00 4.24 16.14
CA LYS A 215 3.37 4.79 17.34
C LYS A 215 1.95 4.27 17.51
N LEU A 216 1.15 4.24 16.42
CA LEU A 216 -0.21 3.69 16.45
C LEU A 216 -0.21 2.21 16.87
N ALA A 217 0.62 1.39 16.23
CA ALA A 217 0.76 -0.04 16.53
C ALA A 217 1.10 -0.26 18.01
N ALA A 218 2.14 0.40 18.51
CA ALA A 218 2.62 0.24 19.88
C ALA A 218 1.67 0.81 20.94
N THR A 219 1.01 1.95 20.68
CA THR A 219 0.13 2.60 21.68
C THR A 219 -1.24 1.95 21.80
N ARG A 220 -1.74 1.34 20.73
CA ARG A 220 -3.03 0.64 20.71
C ARG A 220 -2.89 -0.88 20.79
N ASP A 221 -1.67 -1.39 20.90
CA ASP A 221 -1.34 -2.82 20.89
C ASP A 221 -2.03 -3.58 19.74
N LEU A 222 -1.93 -3.02 18.53
CA LEU A 222 -2.50 -3.58 17.31
C LEU A 222 -1.42 -3.91 16.29
N ALA A 223 -1.71 -4.83 15.38
CA ALA A 223 -0.85 -5.12 14.24
C ALA A 223 -1.22 -4.21 13.06
N VAL A 224 -0.22 -3.53 12.49
CA VAL A 224 -0.40 -2.78 11.24
C VAL A 224 0.23 -3.58 10.10
N VAL A 225 -0.57 -3.99 9.12
CA VAL A 225 -0.12 -4.72 7.94
C VAL A 225 -0.26 -3.83 6.71
N ILE A 226 0.86 -3.62 6.02
CA ILE A 226 0.93 -2.76 4.83
C ILE A 226 1.15 -3.63 3.61
N LEU A 227 0.23 -3.54 2.65
CA LEU A 227 0.37 -4.20 1.35
C LEU A 227 1.06 -3.24 0.39
N THR A 228 2.28 -3.58 -0.02
CA THR A 228 3.13 -2.74 -0.87
C THR A 228 3.26 -3.36 -2.26
N GLN A 229 3.13 -2.53 -3.31
CA GLN A 229 3.45 -2.96 -4.67
C GLN A 229 4.97 -3.11 -4.86
N CYS A 230 5.42 -3.72 -5.95
CA CYS A 230 6.84 -3.76 -6.32
C CYS A 230 7.14 -2.80 -7.48
N ALA A 231 8.41 -2.47 -7.66
CA ALA A 231 8.96 -1.77 -8.80
C ALA A 231 10.20 -2.53 -9.32
N THR A 232 10.53 -2.33 -10.60
CA THR A 232 11.74 -2.90 -11.19
C THR A 232 12.91 -1.94 -10.98
N LYS A 233 14.02 -2.43 -10.41
CA LYS A 233 15.30 -1.74 -10.36
C LYS A 233 16.27 -2.41 -11.32
N MET A 234 16.78 -1.63 -12.28
CA MET A 234 17.87 -2.06 -13.14
C MET A 234 19.20 -1.96 -12.38
N GLN A 235 19.99 -3.02 -12.41
CA GLN A 235 21.36 -3.06 -11.89
C GLN A 235 22.31 -3.31 -13.06
N ALA A 236 23.38 -2.52 -13.16
CA ALA A 236 24.32 -2.58 -14.28
C ALA A 236 24.88 -3.99 -14.53
N GLU A 237 25.08 -4.78 -13.47
CA GLU A 237 25.68 -6.11 -13.54
C GLU A 237 24.68 -7.26 -13.37
N ARG A 238 23.58 -7.04 -12.63
CA ARG A 238 22.61 -8.09 -12.26
C ARG A 238 21.30 -8.02 -13.03
N GLY A 239 21.15 -7.05 -13.94
CA GLY A 239 19.94 -6.87 -14.73
C GLY A 239 18.75 -6.35 -13.92
N ALA A 240 17.54 -6.63 -14.38
CA ALA A 240 16.30 -6.20 -13.76
C ALA A 240 15.99 -7.01 -12.49
N THR A 241 15.78 -6.33 -11.37
CA THR A 241 15.41 -6.93 -10.08
C THR A 241 14.14 -6.32 -9.54
N LEU A 242 13.27 -7.12 -8.92
CA LEU A 242 12.07 -6.60 -8.25
C LEU A 242 12.43 -6.12 -6.85
N ILE A 243 12.02 -4.89 -6.54
CA ILE A 243 12.15 -4.27 -5.23
C ILE A 243 10.77 -3.77 -4.76
N PRO A 244 10.56 -3.57 -3.46
CA PRO A 244 9.38 -2.84 -2.96
C PRO A 244 9.27 -1.46 -3.61
N ALA A 245 8.04 -1.03 -3.91
CA ALA A 245 7.78 0.24 -4.59
C ALA A 245 8.19 1.46 -3.73
N VAL A 246 8.11 1.32 -2.41
CA VAL A 246 8.69 2.25 -1.44
C VAL A 246 10.03 1.69 -1.00
N ASN A 247 11.10 2.16 -1.63
CA ASN A 247 12.47 1.80 -1.29
C ASN A 247 13.16 3.01 -0.66
N ALA A 248 13.11 3.09 0.66
CA ALA A 248 13.79 4.12 1.46
C ALA A 248 14.30 3.46 2.74
N SER A 249 15.53 3.74 3.16
CA SER A 249 16.13 3.12 4.35
C SER A 249 15.26 3.30 5.60
N VAL A 250 14.66 4.49 5.77
CA VAL A 250 13.73 4.77 6.87
C VAL A 250 12.48 3.89 6.82
N TRP A 251 11.98 3.59 5.62
CA TRP A 251 10.87 2.65 5.45
C TRP A 251 11.27 1.25 5.90
N GLU A 252 12.40 0.75 5.41
CA GLU A 252 12.87 -0.60 5.72
C GLU A 252 13.22 -0.79 7.20
N GLN A 253 13.81 0.23 7.84
CA GLN A 253 14.08 0.26 9.28
C GLN A 253 12.78 0.29 10.08
N GLY A 254 11.77 0.99 9.57
CA GLY A 254 10.45 1.13 10.17
C GLY A 254 9.65 -0.17 10.30
N MET A 255 9.81 -1.08 9.35
CA MET A 255 9.10 -2.36 9.34
C MET A 255 9.78 -3.35 10.29
N SER A 256 9.01 -3.96 11.18
CA SER A 256 9.51 -5.02 12.07
C SER A 256 9.75 -6.32 11.29
N THR A 257 8.75 -6.69 10.49
CA THR A 257 8.69 -7.91 9.70
C THR A 257 8.38 -7.54 8.25
N ARG A 258 9.07 -8.20 7.31
CA ARG A 258 8.87 -7.99 5.87
C ARG A 258 8.72 -9.33 5.19
N LEU A 259 7.57 -9.51 4.54
CA LEU A 259 7.22 -10.69 3.78
C LEU A 259 7.22 -10.36 2.29
N VAL A 260 7.82 -11.22 1.49
CA VAL A 260 7.78 -11.14 0.03
C VAL A 260 6.87 -12.23 -0.51
N LEU A 261 5.89 -11.84 -1.33
CA LEU A 261 4.98 -12.75 -2.01
C LEU A 261 5.31 -12.78 -3.50
N PHE A 262 5.31 -13.95 -4.10
CA PHE A 262 5.44 -14.11 -5.55
C PHE A 262 4.67 -15.34 -6.03
N ARG A 263 4.44 -15.43 -7.33
CA ARG A 263 3.90 -16.64 -7.97
C ARG A 263 5.00 -17.36 -8.68
N ASP A 264 4.95 -18.68 -8.62
CA ASP A 264 5.83 -19.52 -9.39
C ASP A 264 5.18 -20.90 -9.65
N TRP A 265 5.83 -21.72 -10.47
CA TRP A 265 5.37 -23.02 -10.89
C TRP A 265 5.96 -24.12 -10.02
N LEU A 266 5.09 -24.92 -9.43
CA LEU A 266 5.49 -26.16 -8.77
C LEU A 266 5.19 -27.34 -9.68
N GLN A 267 6.15 -28.24 -9.82
CA GLN A 267 5.97 -29.50 -10.53
C GLN A 267 5.52 -30.57 -9.53
N ASP A 268 4.29 -31.04 -9.68
CA ASP A 268 3.72 -32.13 -8.89
C ASP A 268 3.59 -33.36 -9.80
N GLY A 269 4.62 -34.21 -9.79
CA GLY A 269 4.76 -35.33 -10.71
C GLY A 269 4.84 -34.88 -12.18
N HIS A 270 3.77 -35.12 -12.94
CA HIS A 270 3.64 -34.74 -14.35
C HIS A 270 2.85 -33.46 -14.59
N GLU A 271 2.20 -32.90 -13.56
CA GLU A 271 1.40 -31.69 -13.67
C GLU A 271 2.22 -30.48 -13.19
N VAL A 272 2.12 -29.37 -13.92
CA VAL A 272 2.72 -28.10 -13.51
C VAL A 272 1.60 -27.20 -13.03
N ARG A 273 1.65 -26.80 -11.76
CA ARG A 273 0.64 -25.95 -11.14
C ARG A 273 1.24 -24.62 -10.72
N GLY A 274 0.51 -23.54 -10.97
CA GLY A 274 0.87 -22.22 -10.49
C GLY A 274 0.52 -22.10 -9.01
N VAL A 275 1.52 -21.87 -8.17
CA VAL A 275 1.37 -21.71 -6.73
C VAL A 275 1.89 -20.33 -6.30
N HIS A 276 1.46 -19.90 -5.13
CA HIS A 276 1.97 -18.69 -4.49
C HIS A 276 3.01 -19.09 -3.46
N PHE A 277 4.02 -18.24 -3.33
CA PHE A 277 5.05 -18.38 -2.33
C PHE A 277 5.08 -17.14 -1.46
N VAL A 278 5.31 -17.34 -0.17
CA VAL A 278 5.61 -16.29 0.80
C VAL A 278 6.94 -16.63 1.46
N GLY A 279 7.83 -15.65 1.52
CA GLY A 279 9.10 -15.80 2.20
C GLY A 279 9.41 -14.61 3.10
N ILE A 280 10.27 -14.85 4.08
CA ILE A 280 10.63 -13.89 5.13
C ILE A 280 11.92 -13.18 4.74
N GLN A 281 11.84 -11.86 4.55
CA GLN A 281 13.02 -11.01 4.27
C GLN A 281 13.56 -10.34 5.54
N LYS A 282 12.67 -10.04 6.49
CA LYS A 282 13.00 -9.44 7.78
C LYS A 282 12.04 -9.98 8.83
N LEU A 283 12.55 -10.31 10.02
CA LEU A 283 11.76 -10.77 11.16
C LEU A 283 12.22 -10.06 12.43
N ASN A 284 11.29 -9.46 13.17
CA ASN A 284 11.54 -8.81 14.47
C ASN A 284 12.72 -7.83 14.46
N GLY A 285 12.81 -7.01 13.41
CA GLY A 285 13.87 -6.02 13.26
C GLY A 285 15.17 -6.56 12.63
N LYS A 286 15.35 -7.88 12.54
CA LYS A 286 16.55 -8.52 11.98
C LYS A 286 16.32 -8.90 10.52
N GLY A 287 17.20 -8.43 9.64
CA GLY A 287 17.25 -8.89 8.25
C GLY A 287 17.79 -10.31 8.19
N THR A 288 17.34 -11.09 7.21
CA THR A 288 17.85 -12.45 7.03
C THR A 288 19.14 -12.47 6.21
N ALA A 289 20.01 -13.45 6.46
CA ALA A 289 21.28 -13.61 5.73
C ALA A 289 21.06 -14.02 4.25
N ALA A 290 19.99 -14.77 3.98
CA ALA A 290 19.52 -15.05 2.63
C ALA A 290 18.61 -13.91 2.13
N LEU A 291 18.53 -13.72 0.80
CA LEU A 291 17.59 -12.80 0.17
C LEU A 291 16.15 -13.05 0.61
N ILE A 292 15.81 -14.32 0.81
CA ILE A 292 14.51 -14.82 1.28
C ILE A 292 14.80 -16.06 2.13
N ASP A 293 14.19 -16.14 3.31
CA ASP A 293 14.26 -17.31 4.19
C ASP A 293 12.87 -17.87 4.48
N ASN A 294 12.81 -19.12 4.93
CA ASN A 294 11.58 -19.81 5.34
C ASN A 294 10.44 -19.66 4.32
N LEU A 295 10.68 -20.19 3.12
CA LEU A 295 9.71 -20.16 2.04
C LEU A 295 8.53 -21.10 2.34
N CYS A 296 7.31 -20.59 2.19
CA CYS A 296 6.08 -21.37 2.33
C CYS A 296 5.25 -21.26 1.05
N ALA A 297 4.78 -22.39 0.53
CA ALA A 297 3.89 -22.42 -0.62
C ALA A 297 2.42 -22.44 -0.18
N PHE A 298 1.58 -21.74 -0.92
CA PHE A 298 0.15 -21.71 -0.68
C PHE A 298 -0.63 -21.49 -1.98
N THR A 299 -1.93 -21.76 -1.93
CA THR A 299 -2.89 -21.44 -2.99
C THR A 299 -4.00 -20.57 -2.44
N VAL A 300 -4.65 -19.82 -3.33
CA VAL A 300 -5.75 -18.90 -3.00
C VAL A 300 -7.05 -19.54 -3.46
N GLU A 301 -7.80 -20.14 -2.53
CA GLU A 301 -9.08 -20.83 -2.79
C GLU A 301 -10.28 -20.01 -2.30
N GLU A 302 -11.50 -20.33 -2.74
CA GLU A 302 -12.74 -19.67 -2.28
C GLU A 302 -12.86 -19.50 -0.76
N THR A 303 -12.36 -20.49 -0.03
CA THR A 303 -12.43 -20.52 1.44
C THR A 303 -11.22 -19.88 2.13
N GLY A 304 -10.25 -19.34 1.41
CA GLY A 304 -9.08 -18.68 1.98
C GLY A 304 -7.74 -19.19 1.43
N LEU A 305 -6.68 -19.02 2.21
CA LEU A 305 -5.36 -19.57 1.88
C LEU A 305 -5.29 -21.04 2.30
N VAL A 306 -4.65 -21.85 1.46
CA VAL A 306 -4.39 -23.27 1.73
C VAL A 306 -2.92 -23.55 1.52
N SER A 307 -2.27 -24.13 2.54
CA SER A 307 -0.87 -24.54 2.46
C SER A 307 -0.69 -25.62 1.40
N VAL A 308 0.39 -25.52 0.63
CA VAL A 308 0.80 -26.56 -0.32
C VAL A 308 2.11 -27.12 0.16
N ASP A 309 2.14 -28.43 0.39
CA ASP A 309 3.38 -29.13 0.68
C ASP A 309 4.22 -29.20 -0.58
N TYR A 310 5.50 -28.87 -0.46
CA TYR A 310 6.44 -28.97 -1.57
C TYR A 310 7.80 -29.42 -1.06
N ASP A 311 8.49 -30.20 -1.89
CA ASP A 311 9.81 -30.72 -1.55
C ASP A 311 10.87 -29.63 -1.74
N ASN A 312 11.30 -29.03 -0.64
CA ASN A 312 12.32 -27.98 -0.62
C ASN A 312 13.73 -28.51 -0.96
N THR A 313 13.91 -29.83 -1.15
CA THR A 313 15.18 -30.45 -1.58
C THR A 313 15.35 -30.47 -3.09
N GLN A 314 14.26 -30.38 -3.84
CA GLN A 314 14.29 -30.16 -5.28
C GLN A 314 14.26 -28.66 -5.50
N PRO A 315 15.24 -28.08 -6.21
CA PRO A 315 15.17 -26.66 -6.52
C PRO A 315 13.85 -26.44 -7.27
N SER A 316 12.96 -25.62 -6.70
CA SER A 316 11.90 -24.96 -7.46
C SER A 316 12.54 -24.52 -8.77
N ARG A 317 11.85 -24.69 -9.90
CA ARG A 317 12.36 -24.25 -11.20
C ARG A 317 12.33 -22.72 -11.29
N THR A 318 13.05 -22.06 -10.40
CA THR A 318 13.18 -20.61 -10.29
C THR A 318 14.56 -20.24 -9.76
N LEU A 319 15.25 -19.45 -10.59
CA LEU A 319 16.13 -18.37 -10.15
C LEU A 319 17.46 -18.75 -9.48
N ILE A 320 18.13 -19.78 -9.99
CA ILE A 320 19.59 -19.67 -10.12
C ILE A 320 19.84 -19.14 -11.52
N SER A 321 20.24 -17.86 -11.60
CA SER A 321 20.89 -17.21 -12.74
C SER A 321 20.76 -17.93 -14.08
N THR A 322 20.02 -17.37 -15.05
CA THR A 322 20.40 -17.60 -16.44
C THR A 322 21.89 -17.25 -16.57
N PRO A 323 22.77 -18.18 -16.99
CA PRO A 323 24.14 -17.82 -17.29
C PRO A 323 24.12 -16.80 -18.43
N THR A 324 24.92 -15.77 -18.24
CA THR A 324 25.24 -14.68 -19.17
C THR A 324 25.30 -15.12 -20.63
N GLN A 325 24.47 -14.51 -21.48
CA GLN A 325 24.89 -14.18 -22.83
C GLN A 325 24.97 -12.66 -22.96
N LYS A 326 26.08 -12.11 -22.45
CA LYS A 326 26.60 -10.84 -22.96
C LYS A 326 26.80 -11.03 -24.48
N ARG A 327 26.07 -10.28 -25.30
CA ARG A 327 26.51 -10.07 -26.69
C ARG A 327 27.84 -9.30 -26.59
N LYS A 328 28.89 -9.85 -27.22
CA LYS A 328 30.21 -9.23 -27.29
C LYS A 328 30.08 -7.86 -27.97
N LEU A 329 30.29 -6.80 -27.21
CA LEU A 329 30.83 -5.52 -27.64
C LEU A 329 32.05 -5.36 -26.72
N GLY A 330 33.25 -5.78 -27.11
CA GLY A 330 34.03 -5.07 -28.11
C GLY A 330 34.83 -3.98 -27.40
N ASP A 331 35.83 -4.41 -26.62
CA ASP A 331 37.14 -3.74 -26.46
C ASP A 331 37.16 -2.29 -25.95
N THR A 332 37.30 -2.12 -24.63
CA THR A 332 38.05 -0.98 -24.05
C THR A 332 38.69 -1.41 -22.73
N ASP A 333 40.00 -1.66 -22.78
CA ASP A 333 40.93 -1.67 -21.64
C ASP A 333 40.86 -0.33 -20.90
N PHE A 334 40.47 -0.33 -19.63
CA PHE A 334 40.85 0.72 -18.68
C PHE A 334 41.10 0.10 -17.32
N GLU A 335 42.39 -0.03 -16.99
CA GLU A 335 42.89 -0.30 -15.65
C GLU A 335 42.44 0.83 -14.71
N VAL A 336 41.91 0.49 -13.53
CA VAL A 336 41.73 1.44 -12.43
C VAL A 336 42.49 0.91 -11.21
N ALA A 337 43.39 1.75 -10.69
CA ALA A 337 44.23 1.51 -9.53
C ALA A 337 43.43 1.60 -8.22
N ASP A 338 43.87 0.83 -7.22
CA ASP A 338 43.38 0.85 -5.84
C ASP A 338 43.39 2.26 -5.22
N SER A 339 42.27 2.66 -4.61
CA SER A 339 42.27 3.61 -3.49
C SER A 339 41.11 3.33 -2.53
N ASP A 340 41.47 3.06 -1.28
CA ASP A 340 40.63 2.95 -0.09
C ASP A 340 39.79 4.22 0.18
N ASP A 341 38.70 3.98 0.92
CA ASP A 341 37.94 4.89 1.80
C ASP A 341 37.32 6.16 1.20
N GLU A 342 35.98 6.18 1.08
CA GLU A 342 35.13 7.06 1.91
C GLU A 342 33.62 6.76 1.71
N ASP A 343 32.94 6.72 2.85
CA ASP A 343 31.50 6.62 3.08
C ASP A 343 30.76 7.86 2.51
N TYR A 344 29.47 7.72 2.18
CA TYR A 344 28.52 8.72 1.61
C TYR A 344 28.51 8.93 0.08
N GLY A 345 27.80 8.05 -0.66
CA GLY A 345 27.42 8.27 -2.06
C GLY A 345 25.91 8.14 -2.30
N TRP A 346 25.19 9.26 -2.29
CA TRP A 346 24.09 9.44 -3.26
C TRP A 346 24.80 9.87 -4.54
N ASP A 347 25.28 8.93 -5.33
CA ASP A 347 25.99 9.27 -6.56
C ASP A 347 25.04 9.96 -7.53
N ASP A 348 25.50 11.12 -7.95
CA ASP A 348 24.93 11.99 -8.96
C ASP A 348 24.68 11.22 -10.26
N ASP A 349 23.44 11.31 -10.76
CA ASP A 349 23.04 10.92 -12.12
C ASP A 349 23.62 11.90 -13.17
N GLU A 350 24.90 12.26 -13.08
CA GLU A 350 25.60 13.03 -14.12
C GLU A 350 26.41 12.10 -15.02
N GLU A 351 25.71 11.57 -16.05
CA GLU A 351 26.18 11.10 -17.37
C GLU A 351 25.40 9.89 -17.93
N LEU A 352 24.13 9.71 -17.55
CA LEU A 352 23.25 8.84 -18.32
C LEU A 352 22.71 9.60 -19.55
N PRO A 353 22.87 9.07 -20.78
CA PRO A 353 22.28 9.70 -21.96
C PRO A 353 20.76 9.80 -21.79
N PRO A 354 20.10 10.83 -22.35
CA PRO A 354 18.66 11.01 -22.20
C PRO A 354 17.92 9.75 -22.65
N MET A 355 17.17 9.17 -21.73
CA MET A 355 16.44 7.92 -21.95
C MET A 355 15.37 8.11 -23.03
N PRO A 356 15.26 7.22 -24.04
CA PRO A 356 14.26 7.34 -25.09
C PRO A 356 12.84 7.12 -24.55
N SER A 357 11.87 7.85 -25.11
CA SER A 357 10.47 7.96 -24.67
C SER A 357 9.66 6.65 -24.67
N GLN A 358 10.20 5.55 -25.20
CA GLN A 358 9.55 4.23 -25.25
C GLN A 358 9.75 3.36 -23.99
N TRP A 359 10.45 3.85 -22.96
CA TRP A 359 10.60 3.15 -21.66
C TRP A 359 9.48 3.47 -20.65
N GLN A 360 8.35 3.98 -21.11
CA GLN A 360 7.10 3.77 -20.37
C GLN A 360 6.84 2.27 -20.37
N GLY A 361 7.08 1.63 -19.22
CA GLY A 361 6.57 0.30 -18.97
C GLY A 361 5.12 0.26 -19.39
N SER A 362 4.73 -0.78 -20.12
CA SER A 362 3.36 -1.02 -20.55
C SER A 362 2.48 -1.24 -19.32
N GLU A 363 2.11 -0.14 -18.67
CA GLU A 363 0.90 -0.05 -17.85
C GLU A 363 -0.29 -0.03 -18.81
N ASP A 364 -0.64 -1.21 -19.33
CA ASP A 364 -1.99 -1.46 -19.83
C ASP A 364 -2.93 -1.35 -18.61
N LEU A 365 -3.31 -0.11 -18.30
CA LEU A 365 -4.47 0.19 -17.49
C LEU A 365 -5.67 -0.28 -18.30
N LEU A 366 -6.16 -1.49 -18.03
CA LEU A 366 -7.46 -1.94 -18.50
C LEU A 366 -8.54 -1.07 -17.84
N LEU A 367 -8.72 0.12 -18.39
CA LEU A 367 -9.89 0.94 -18.18
C LEU A 367 -11.07 0.14 -18.75
N VAL A 368 -11.91 -0.38 -17.86
CA VAL A 368 -13.21 -0.94 -18.23
C VAL A 368 -14.02 0.21 -18.83
N ARG A 369 -14.05 0.29 -20.16
CA ARG A 369 -14.96 1.17 -20.89
C ARG A 369 -16.37 0.64 -20.63
N GLN A 370 -17.20 1.45 -19.99
CA GLN A 370 -18.63 1.15 -19.86
C GLN A 370 -19.24 1.08 -21.27
N PRO A 371 -20.25 0.21 -21.49
CA PRO A 371 -20.85 0.06 -22.80
C PRO A 371 -21.79 1.24 -23.04
N GLU A 372 -21.35 2.22 -23.83
CA GLU A 372 -22.26 3.19 -24.41
C GLU A 372 -22.65 2.73 -25.82
N THR A 373 -23.91 2.26 -25.86
CA THR A 373 -24.92 2.36 -26.91
C THR A 373 -24.49 2.74 -28.33
N ASP A 374 -24.90 1.87 -29.25
CA ASP A 374 -24.91 2.03 -30.70
C ASP A 374 -25.51 3.37 -31.16
N GLU A 375 -24.73 4.16 -31.89
CA GLU A 375 -25.26 5.01 -32.97
C GLU A 375 -24.27 4.98 -34.15
N GLU A 376 -24.74 4.37 -35.24
CA GLU A 376 -24.18 4.38 -36.58
C GLU A 376 -24.14 5.82 -37.12
N HIS A 377 -23.11 6.20 -37.90
CA HIS A 377 -23.17 7.12 -39.06
C HIS A 377 -21.75 7.24 -39.64
N GLN A 378 -21.41 6.46 -40.68
CA GLN A 378 -21.50 6.78 -42.12
C GLN A 378 -20.72 8.04 -42.54
N ASP A 379 -19.77 7.76 -43.43
CA ASP A 379 -18.90 8.67 -44.16
C ASP A 379 -19.69 9.75 -44.90
N ASP A 380 -19.18 10.99 -44.92
CA ASP A 380 -19.30 11.81 -46.13
C ASP A 380 -18.11 12.77 -46.29
N GLU A 381 -17.60 12.78 -47.50
CA GLU A 381 -16.47 13.58 -47.96
C GLU A 381 -16.90 15.03 -48.25
N GLY A 382 -15.91 15.93 -48.22
CA GLY A 382 -15.84 16.99 -49.24
C GLY A 382 -16.36 18.38 -48.87
N SER A 383 -15.38 19.24 -48.56
CA SER A 383 -15.25 20.63 -49.04
C SER A 383 -16.39 21.62 -48.78
N LEU A 384 -16.10 22.70 -48.04
CA LEU A 384 -16.49 24.04 -48.47
C LEU A 384 -15.43 25.07 -48.04
N ASP A 385 -14.79 25.64 -49.06
CA ASP A 385 -14.00 26.88 -49.02
C ASP A 385 -14.94 28.09 -49.11
N LEU A 386 -14.46 29.21 -48.60
CA LEU A 386 -15.14 30.47 -48.29
C LEU A 386 -15.62 31.24 -49.53
N GLY A 387 -16.69 32.03 -49.38
CA GLY A 387 -17.11 33.01 -50.40
C GLY A 387 -18.33 33.84 -50.00
N GLU A 388 -18.06 34.95 -49.29
CA GLU A 388 -18.54 36.33 -49.54
C GLU A 388 -19.94 36.59 -50.16
N GLU A 389 -20.77 37.40 -49.48
CA GLU A 389 -21.32 38.69 -49.99
C GLU A 389 -22.64 39.13 -49.27
N ALA A 390 -22.62 40.40 -48.87
CA ALA A 390 -23.70 41.41 -48.88
C ALA A 390 -24.96 41.35 -47.96
N ASP A 391 -24.99 42.34 -47.05
CA ASP A 391 -26.15 43.11 -46.49
C ASP A 391 -26.95 43.82 -47.64
N PRO A 392 -28.13 44.50 -47.50
CA PRO A 392 -28.77 45.08 -46.30
C PRO A 392 -30.32 45.14 -46.25
N GLY A 393 -30.88 45.73 -45.17
CA GLY A 393 -32.22 46.37 -45.15
C GLY A 393 -33.15 45.92 -44.01
N VAL A 394 -33.30 46.61 -42.88
CA VAL A 394 -34.04 47.87 -42.62
C VAL A 394 -35.52 47.66 -42.22
N ASP A 395 -35.87 48.28 -41.08
CA ASP A 395 -37.16 48.72 -40.54
C ASP A 395 -38.11 47.76 -39.80
N GLY A 396 -38.56 48.22 -38.62
CA GLY A 396 -39.73 47.70 -37.93
C GLY A 396 -39.81 48.04 -36.44
N ASP A 397 -40.20 49.28 -36.11
CA ASP A 397 -40.52 49.80 -34.78
C ASP A 397 -41.48 48.93 -33.94
N ALA A 398 -41.32 48.94 -32.60
CA ALA A 398 -42.35 49.43 -31.66
C ALA A 398 -42.01 49.09 -30.18
N GLU A 399 -41.82 50.15 -29.40
CA GLU A 399 -41.89 50.19 -27.94
C GLU A 399 -43.31 49.95 -27.41
N SER A 400 -43.43 49.35 -26.22
CA SER A 400 -44.20 49.86 -25.05
C SER A 400 -44.20 48.76 -23.97
N THR A 401 -43.46 48.89 -22.87
CA THR A 401 -43.73 49.67 -21.64
C THR A 401 -45.13 49.48 -21.03
N GLY A 402 -45.13 49.02 -19.77
CA GLY A 402 -46.33 48.90 -18.94
C GLY A 402 -46.07 48.13 -17.64
N GLU A 403 -45.56 48.86 -16.64
CA GLU A 403 -45.52 48.54 -15.21
C GLU A 403 -46.93 48.12 -14.68
N VAL A 404 -47.10 47.44 -13.53
CA VAL A 404 -47.22 48.06 -12.20
C VAL A 404 -47.51 46.98 -11.13
N GLU A 405 -46.78 47.09 -10.00
CA GLU A 405 -47.06 46.81 -8.57
C GLU A 405 -47.68 45.51 -8.01
N GLY A 406 -47.12 45.07 -6.86
CA GLY A 406 -47.61 44.02 -5.95
C GLY A 406 -48.79 44.46 -5.05
N PRO A 407 -48.95 44.05 -3.77
CA PRO A 407 -48.03 43.28 -2.91
C PRO A 407 -48.69 42.20 -1.99
N ASP A 408 -47.84 41.52 -1.20
CA ASP A 408 -47.96 41.06 0.20
C ASP A 408 -49.19 40.25 0.72
N HIS A 409 -48.93 39.04 1.25
CA HIS A 409 -49.33 38.68 2.63
C HIS A 409 -48.76 37.34 3.12
N GLY A 410 -48.40 37.32 4.40
CA GLY A 410 -47.65 36.29 5.13
C GLY A 410 -48.42 35.07 5.68
N PRO A 411 -47.86 34.38 6.71
CA PRO A 411 -48.08 32.94 6.95
C PRO A 411 -49.08 32.59 8.08
N ASP A 412 -49.16 31.28 8.36
CA ASP A 412 -49.72 30.54 9.52
C ASP A 412 -51.21 30.12 9.46
N PRO A 413 -51.61 28.98 10.07
CA PRO A 413 -51.13 28.41 11.35
C PRO A 413 -50.61 26.96 11.38
#